data_AF-A0A926QTM1-F1
#
_entry.id   AF-A0A926QTM1-F1
#
_cell.length_a   1.000
_cell.length_b   1.000
_cell.length_c   1.000
_cell.angle_alpha   90.00
_cell.angle_beta   90.00
_cell.angle_gamma   90.00
#
_symmetry.space_group_name_H-M   'P 1'
#
loop_
_entity.id
_entity.type
_entity.pdbx_description
1 polymer ?
#
loop_
_entity_poly.entity_id
_entity_poly.type
_entity_poly.pdbx_seq_one_letter_code
_entity_poly.pdbx_strand_id
1 'polypeptide(L)'
;MESTGMRVAVGQRTSGSPGTDPLGWRRYLAFAGVVIYLFGQAYDTYWHAKNVSFVVEPPSSLWSIHLGIWLGAVITVAAGATQWSVPGFRVAGTLLVVGGGGELAGFFLDMWKHSQGTSLDFYHDLVWYGFGVVVVGMVRLEAMRRNRLGARHRANSTGP
;
A
#
# COMPACT_ATOMS: atom_id res chain seq x y z
N MET A 1 -14.03 -35.50 51.83
CA MET A 1 -13.25 -34.49 51.11
C MET A 1 -12.95 -35.05 49.73
N GLU A 2 -13.58 -34.52 48.69
CA GLU A 2 -12.93 -34.18 47.42
C GLU A 2 -13.98 -33.56 46.49
N SER A 3 -13.81 -32.27 46.26
CA SER A 3 -14.65 -31.43 45.41
C SER A 3 -14.21 -31.66 43.96
N THR A 4 -15.06 -32.25 43.14
CA THR A 4 -14.85 -32.39 41.70
C THR A 4 -14.88 -31.00 41.07
N GLY A 5 -13.70 -30.40 40.93
CA GLY A 5 -13.49 -29.10 40.32
C GLY A 5 -13.85 -29.14 38.84
N MET A 6 -15.09 -28.75 38.52
CA MET A 6 -15.55 -28.42 37.19
C MET A 6 -14.74 -27.21 36.71
N ARG A 7 -13.63 -27.48 36.01
CA ARG A 7 -12.89 -26.45 35.26
C ARG A 7 -13.77 -26.02 34.10
N VAL A 8 -14.54 -24.96 34.33
CA VAL A 8 -15.14 -24.16 33.27
C VAL A 8 -14.00 -23.78 32.33
N ALA A 9 -14.03 -24.31 31.11
CA ALA A 9 -13.21 -23.84 30.02
C ALA A 9 -13.61 -22.39 29.77
N VAL A 10 -12.93 -21.45 30.44
CA VAL A 10 -12.97 -20.04 30.11
C VAL A 10 -12.48 -19.97 28.68
N GLY A 11 -13.43 -19.83 27.75
CA GLY A 11 -13.15 -19.68 26.33
C GLY A 11 -12.10 -18.59 26.19
N GLN A 12 -10.89 -19.00 25.82
CA GLN A 12 -9.93 -18.11 25.21
C GLN A 12 -10.71 -17.43 24.08
N ARG A 13 -10.94 -16.13 24.22
CA ARG A 13 -11.35 -15.29 23.09
C ARG A 13 -10.23 -15.42 22.08
N THR A 14 -10.32 -16.41 21.20
CA THR A 14 -9.55 -16.44 19.97
C THR A 14 -9.88 -15.14 19.27
N SER A 15 -8.88 -14.27 19.18
CA SER A 15 -8.95 -13.02 18.44
C SER A 15 -9.28 -13.34 16.98
N GLY A 16 -10.57 -13.25 16.65
CA GLY A 16 -11.09 -13.54 15.33
C GLY A 16 -12.45 -14.21 15.41
N SER A 17 -13.50 -13.40 15.59
CA SER A 17 -14.86 -13.86 15.29
C SER A 17 -14.90 -14.51 13.89
N PRO A 18 -15.58 -15.64 13.71
CA PRO A 18 -15.81 -16.21 12.38
C PRO A 18 -16.40 -15.13 11.45
N GLY A 19 -15.71 -14.84 10.35
CA GLY A 19 -16.20 -13.91 9.32
C GLY A 19 -15.56 -12.51 9.30
N THR A 20 -14.68 -12.14 10.23
CA THR A 20 -14.00 -10.84 10.15
C THR A 20 -12.83 -10.85 9.17
N ASP A 21 -12.79 -9.84 8.28
CA ASP A 21 -11.71 -9.61 7.33
C ASP A 21 -10.36 -9.54 8.06
N PRO A 22 -9.38 -10.40 7.73
CA PRO A 22 -8.09 -10.41 8.42
C PRO A 22 -7.30 -9.11 8.27
N LEU A 23 -7.63 -8.27 7.30
CA LEU A 23 -6.95 -7.00 7.03
C LEU A 23 -7.73 -5.79 7.56
N GLY A 24 -9.07 -5.89 7.61
CA GLY A 24 -9.94 -4.80 8.06
C GLY A 24 -9.62 -3.47 7.36
N TRP A 25 -9.47 -2.40 8.15
CA TRP A 25 -9.18 -1.05 7.66
C TRP A 25 -7.85 -0.93 6.89
N ARG A 26 -6.86 -1.80 7.17
CA ARG A 26 -5.52 -1.74 6.55
C ARG A 26 -5.58 -1.96 5.04
N ARG A 27 -6.55 -2.76 4.59
CA ARG A 27 -6.83 -2.98 3.17
C ARG A 27 -7.26 -1.67 2.50
N TYR A 28 -8.20 -0.95 3.10
CA TYR A 28 -8.69 0.31 2.56
C TYR A 28 -7.61 1.39 2.56
N LEU A 29 -6.71 1.39 3.56
CA LEU A 29 -5.55 2.29 3.55
C LEU A 29 -4.63 2.02 2.33
N ALA A 30 -4.34 0.75 2.03
CA ALA A 30 -3.53 0.40 0.86
C ALA A 30 -4.19 0.83 -0.46
N PHE A 31 -5.50 0.60 -0.59
CA PHE A 31 -6.25 1.09 -1.76
C PHE A 31 -6.29 2.62 -1.84
N ALA A 32 -6.46 3.31 -0.71
CA ALA A 32 -6.47 4.76 -0.68
C ALA A 32 -5.14 5.35 -1.18
N GLY A 33 -4.01 4.77 -0.77
CA GLY A 33 -2.68 5.18 -1.27
C GLY A 33 -2.57 5.06 -2.79
N VAL A 34 -2.96 3.90 -3.35
CA VAL A 34 -2.95 3.66 -4.80
C VAL A 34 -3.88 4.61 -5.55
N VAL A 35 -5.09 4.84 -5.04
CA VAL A 35 -6.07 5.74 -5.68
C VAL A 35 -5.54 7.17 -5.69
N ILE A 36 -5.04 7.67 -4.55
CA ILE A 36 -4.48 9.01 -4.44
C ILE A 36 -3.28 9.17 -5.40
N TYR A 37 -2.41 8.16 -5.45
CA TYR A 37 -1.27 8.13 -6.38
C TYR A 37 -1.72 8.24 -7.85
N LEU A 38 -2.71 7.44 -8.28
CA LEU A 38 -3.20 7.45 -9.65
C LEU A 38 -3.89 8.77 -10.03
N PHE A 39 -4.64 9.37 -9.10
CA PHE A 39 -5.18 10.72 -9.30
C PHE A 39 -4.08 11.77 -9.39
N GLY A 40 -3.02 11.63 -8.59
CA GLY A 40 -1.81 12.45 -8.70
C GLY A 40 -1.16 12.35 -10.07
N GLN A 41 -0.95 11.12 -10.58
CA GLN A 41 -0.38 10.89 -11.91
C GLN A 41 -1.24 11.46 -13.04
N ALA A 42 -2.57 11.32 -12.93
CA ALA A 42 -3.50 11.89 -13.90
C ALA A 42 -3.46 13.43 -13.89
N TYR A 43 -3.37 14.05 -12.71
CA TYR A 43 -3.27 15.49 -12.57
C TYR A 43 -1.93 16.01 -13.12
N ASP A 44 -0.82 15.35 -12.79
CA ASP A 44 0.51 15.67 -13.31
C ASP A 44 0.53 15.63 -14.85
N THR A 45 0.05 14.54 -15.44
CA THR A 45 -0.06 14.38 -16.90
C THR A 45 -0.93 15.48 -17.53
N TYR A 46 -2.10 15.76 -16.93
CA TYR A 46 -2.99 16.83 -17.39
C TYR A 46 -2.29 18.20 -17.35
N TRP A 47 -1.55 18.47 -16.27
CA TRP A 47 -0.87 19.74 -16.10
C TRP A 47 0.24 19.93 -17.13
N HIS A 48 1.09 18.93 -17.35
CA HIS A 48 2.14 18.94 -18.36
C HIS A 48 1.58 19.04 -19.80
N ALA A 49 0.43 18.44 -20.09
CA ALA A 49 -0.22 18.58 -21.40
C ALA A 49 -0.72 20.02 -21.68
N LYS A 50 -1.01 20.79 -20.63
CA LYS A 50 -1.46 22.19 -20.74
C LYS A 50 -0.30 23.19 -20.67
N ASN A 51 0.83 22.78 -20.11
CA ASN A 51 1.95 23.66 -19.77
C ASN A 51 3.22 22.98 -20.21
N VAL A 52 3.45 23.10 -21.52
CA VAL A 52 4.69 22.65 -22.16
C VAL A 52 5.80 23.59 -21.68
N SER A 53 6.45 23.24 -20.56
CA SER A 53 7.45 24.08 -19.94
C SER A 53 8.78 23.93 -20.69
N PHE A 54 9.20 25.01 -21.35
CA PHE A 54 10.59 25.25 -21.77
C PHE A 54 11.35 26.06 -20.70
N VAL A 55 10.78 26.20 -19.50
CA VAL A 55 11.26 27.05 -18.41
C VAL A 55 11.35 26.23 -17.12
N VAL A 56 12.45 26.38 -16.39
CA VAL A 56 12.67 25.73 -15.10
C VAL A 56 11.58 26.17 -14.12
N GLU A 57 10.77 25.22 -13.66
CA GLU A 57 9.72 25.47 -12.68
C GLU A 57 10.31 25.61 -11.27
N PRO A 58 9.85 26.58 -10.46
CA PRO A 58 10.32 26.71 -9.09
C PRO A 58 9.89 25.49 -8.25
N PRO A 59 10.69 25.06 -7.25
CA PRO A 59 10.40 23.86 -6.46
C PRO A 59 9.02 23.83 -5.80
N SER A 60 8.46 25.00 -5.44
CA SER A 60 7.11 25.11 -4.87
C SER A 60 6.01 24.71 -5.85
N SER A 61 6.17 25.04 -7.14
CA SER A 61 5.23 24.63 -8.19
C SER A 61 5.29 23.12 -8.40
N LEU A 62 6.50 22.56 -8.47
CA LEU A 62 6.71 21.12 -8.59
C LEU A 62 6.03 20.34 -7.45
N TRP A 63 6.10 20.84 -6.21
CA TRP A 63 5.41 20.21 -5.09
C TRP A 63 3.90 20.20 -5.23
N SER A 64 3.28 21.31 -5.68
CA SER A 64 1.82 21.36 -5.88
C SER A 64 1.35 20.42 -6.99
N ILE A 65 2.15 20.29 -8.05
CA ILE A 65 1.85 19.43 -9.20
C ILE A 65 1.89 17.96 -8.77
N HIS A 66 2.94 17.56 -8.07
CA HIS A 66 3.19 16.15 -7.80
C HIS A 66 2.72 15.70 -6.40
N LEU A 67 2.02 16.57 -5.64
CA LEU A 67 1.58 16.28 -4.27
C LEU A 67 0.80 14.98 -4.15
N GLY A 68 -0.09 14.70 -5.12
CA GLY A 68 -0.91 13.49 -5.11
C GLY A 68 -0.07 12.21 -5.27
N ILE A 69 0.97 12.26 -6.11
CA ILE A 69 1.91 11.14 -6.32
C ILE A 69 2.66 10.87 -5.02
N TRP A 70 3.25 11.91 -4.43
CA TRP A 70 3.99 11.81 -3.18
C TRP A 70 3.12 11.30 -2.03
N LEU A 71 1.93 11.89 -1.84
CA LEU A 71 1.03 11.51 -0.75
C LEU A 71 0.53 10.08 -0.90
N GLY A 72 0.18 9.68 -2.13
CA GLY A 72 -0.23 8.30 -2.42
C GLY A 72 0.86 7.29 -2.10
N ALA A 73 2.11 7.58 -2.46
CA ALA A 73 3.26 6.74 -2.14
C ALA A 73 3.52 6.65 -0.62
N VAL A 74 3.47 7.77 0.11
CA VAL A 74 3.60 7.79 1.59
C VAL A 74 2.53 6.92 2.25
N ILE A 75 1.26 7.07 1.83
CA ILE A 75 0.15 6.29 2.37
C ILE A 75 0.35 4.80 2.06
N THR A 76 0.83 4.46 0.86
CA THR A 76 1.11 3.07 0.45
C THR A 76 2.21 2.44 1.30
N VAL A 77 3.31 3.17 1.57
CA VAL A 77 4.39 2.72 2.46
C VAL A 77 3.85 2.48 3.88
N ALA A 78 3.10 3.45 4.42
CA ALA A 78 2.49 3.31 5.74
C ALA A 78 1.54 2.10 5.80
N ALA A 79 0.70 1.92 4.77
CA ALA A 79 -0.19 0.78 4.65
C ALA A 79 0.58 -0.55 4.64
N GLY A 80 1.65 -0.63 3.86
CA GLY A 80 2.54 -1.79 3.79
C GLY A 80 3.15 -2.14 5.15
N ALA A 81 3.67 -1.15 5.86
CA ALA A 81 4.24 -1.34 7.19
C ALA A 81 3.20 -1.88 8.19
N THR A 82 1.94 -1.43 8.12
CA THR A 82 0.88 -1.95 8.99
C THR A 82 0.62 -3.46 8.81
N GLN A 83 0.92 -4.01 7.62
CA GLN A 83 0.71 -5.42 7.32
C GLN A 83 1.73 -6.34 8.00
N TRP A 84 2.87 -5.82 8.45
CA TRP A 84 3.88 -6.63 9.15
C TRP A 84 3.39 -7.19 10.48
N SER A 85 2.42 -6.50 11.09
CA SER A 85 1.71 -6.94 12.30
C SER A 85 0.70 -8.06 12.06
N VAL A 86 0.31 -8.32 10.80
CA VAL A 86 -0.69 -9.32 10.45
C VAL A 86 0.01 -10.62 10.04
N PRO A 87 -0.15 -11.72 10.80
CA PRO A 87 0.52 -12.98 10.49
C PRO A 87 0.29 -13.40 9.05
N GLY A 88 1.36 -13.76 8.33
CA GLY A 88 1.36 -14.19 6.94
C GLY A 88 1.26 -13.08 5.88
N PHE A 89 0.92 -11.83 6.20
CA PHE A 89 0.87 -10.75 5.20
C PHE A 89 2.18 -9.98 5.06
N ARG A 90 3.23 -10.38 5.78
CA ARG A 90 4.52 -9.68 5.81
C ARG A 90 5.11 -9.43 4.42
N VAL A 91 5.10 -10.44 3.55
CA VAL A 91 5.64 -10.31 2.19
C VAL A 91 4.85 -9.31 1.35
N ALA A 92 3.52 -9.33 1.42
CA ALA A 92 2.70 -8.33 0.74
C ALA A 92 2.97 -6.93 1.29
N GLY A 93 3.09 -6.78 2.61
CA GLY A 93 3.50 -5.53 3.26
C GLY A 93 4.85 -5.02 2.78
N THR A 94 5.86 -5.90 2.72
CA THR A 94 7.20 -5.54 2.24
C THR A 94 7.18 -5.10 0.79
N LEU A 95 6.40 -5.75 -0.09
CA LEU A 95 6.26 -5.28 -1.48
C LEU A 95 5.68 -3.87 -1.55
N LEU A 96 4.65 -3.57 -0.76
CA LEU A 96 4.08 -2.21 -0.70
C LEU A 96 5.10 -1.19 -0.18
N VAL A 97 5.87 -1.53 0.86
CA VAL A 97 6.92 -0.65 1.41
C VAL A 97 8.04 -0.42 0.41
N VAL A 98 8.52 -1.47 -0.25
CA VAL A 98 9.63 -1.37 -1.23
C VAL A 98 9.17 -0.65 -2.48
N GLY A 99 7.98 -0.96 -3.00
CA GLY A 99 7.41 -0.31 -4.17
C GLY A 99 7.16 1.18 -3.93
N GLY A 100 6.43 1.52 -2.86
CA GLY A 100 6.18 2.91 -2.47
C GLY A 100 7.47 3.65 -2.08
N GLY A 101 8.44 2.96 -1.48
CA GLY A 101 9.77 3.53 -1.24
C GLY A 101 10.53 3.86 -2.53
N GLY A 102 10.41 2.98 -3.55
CA GLY A 102 10.92 3.23 -4.89
C GLY A 102 10.26 4.44 -5.57
N GLU A 103 8.94 4.56 -5.45
CA GLU A 103 8.18 5.74 -5.91
C GLU A 103 8.69 7.03 -5.24
N LEU A 104 8.83 7.03 -3.92
CA LEU A 104 9.33 8.20 -3.16
C LEU A 104 10.77 8.56 -3.54
N ALA A 105 11.62 7.56 -3.74
CA ALA A 105 13.01 7.78 -4.16
C ALA A 105 13.06 8.36 -5.59
N GLY A 106 12.31 7.79 -6.53
CA GLY A 106 12.22 8.28 -7.91
C GLY A 106 11.73 9.73 -7.94
N PHE A 107 10.63 10.02 -7.25
CA PHE A 107 10.08 11.37 -7.10
C PHE A 107 11.11 12.37 -6.57
N PHE A 108 11.77 12.03 -5.46
CA PHE A 108 12.70 12.96 -4.82
C PHE A 108 13.92 13.24 -5.72
N LEU A 109 14.46 12.19 -6.35
CA LEU A 109 15.62 12.29 -7.22
C LEU A 109 15.29 13.03 -8.52
N ASP A 110 14.07 12.86 -9.04
CA ASP A 110 13.59 13.61 -10.20
C ASP A 110 13.46 15.10 -9.89
N MET A 111 12.73 15.47 -8.82
CA MET A 111 12.62 16.86 -8.37
C MET A 111 13.99 17.50 -8.12
N TRP A 112 14.91 16.75 -7.50
CA TRP A 112 16.27 17.20 -7.26
C TRP A 112 17.01 17.50 -8.56
N LYS A 113 16.90 16.62 -9.57
CA LYS A 113 17.53 16.87 -10.88
C LYS A 113 16.89 18.03 -11.63
N HIS A 114 15.57 18.15 -11.58
CA HIS A 114 14.86 19.29 -12.16
C HIS A 114 15.30 20.62 -11.54
N SER A 115 15.53 20.66 -10.23
CA SER A 115 16.09 21.86 -9.58
C SER A 115 17.50 22.24 -10.05
N GLN A 116 18.22 21.31 -10.68
CA GLN A 116 19.54 21.52 -11.28
C GLN A 116 19.47 21.86 -12.78
N GLY A 117 18.26 22.02 -13.34
CA GLY A 117 18.05 22.25 -14.77
C GLY A 117 18.30 21.01 -15.64
N THR A 118 18.26 19.82 -15.03
CA THR A 118 18.44 18.54 -15.72
C THR A 118 17.23 17.64 -15.54
N SER A 119 17.01 16.72 -16.47
CA SER A 119 16.02 15.66 -16.33
C SER A 119 16.68 14.35 -16.69
N LEU A 120 16.42 13.32 -15.89
CA LEU A 120 16.89 11.97 -16.16
C LEU A 120 15.68 11.05 -16.17
N ASP A 121 15.34 10.54 -17.35
CA ASP A 121 14.21 9.63 -17.56
C ASP A 121 14.22 8.44 -16.59
N PHE A 122 15.41 8.00 -16.17
CA PHE A 122 15.56 6.93 -15.19
C PHE A 122 14.84 7.20 -13.85
N TYR A 123 14.81 8.44 -13.36
CA TYR A 123 14.13 8.74 -12.08
C TYR A 123 12.61 8.78 -12.24
N HIS A 124 12.10 9.21 -13.40
CA HIS A 124 10.71 9.01 -13.80
C HIS A 124 10.36 7.52 -13.91
N ASP A 125 11.21 6.72 -14.56
CA ASP A 125 11.00 5.28 -14.69
C ASP A 125 11.03 4.57 -13.33
N LEU A 126 11.86 5.03 -12.40
CA LEU A 126 11.93 4.48 -11.05
C LEU A 126 10.59 4.59 -10.30
N VAL A 127 9.84 5.67 -10.54
CA VAL A 127 8.47 5.84 -10.03
C VAL A 127 7.55 4.75 -10.58
N TRP A 128 7.64 4.45 -11.88
CA TRP A 128 6.85 3.39 -12.51
C TRP A 128 7.26 1.98 -12.08
N TYR A 129 8.56 1.72 -11.91
CA TYR A 129 9.04 0.45 -11.38
C TYR A 129 8.56 0.23 -9.94
N GLY A 130 8.60 1.28 -9.11
CA GLY A 130 8.03 1.27 -7.76
C GLY A 130 6.55 0.91 -7.79
N PHE A 131 5.77 1.57 -8.66
CA PHE A 131 4.35 1.29 -8.83
C PHE A 131 4.06 -0.13 -9.30
N GLY A 132 4.88 -0.68 -10.21
CA GLY A 132 4.81 -2.09 -10.61
C GLY A 132 4.93 -3.05 -9.41
N VAL A 133 5.86 -2.77 -8.50
CA VAL A 133 6.03 -3.55 -7.26
C VAL A 133 4.82 -3.37 -6.32
N VAL A 134 4.28 -2.15 -6.21
CA VAL A 134 3.03 -1.88 -5.46
C VAL A 134 1.86 -2.71 -5.99
N VAL A 135 1.67 -2.76 -7.31
CA VAL A 135 0.62 -3.57 -7.95
C VAL A 135 0.77 -5.05 -7.59
N VAL A 136 1.99 -5.61 -7.68
CA VAL A 136 2.25 -7.00 -7.26
C VAL A 136 1.93 -7.20 -5.77
N GLY A 137 2.29 -6.23 -4.92
CA GLY A 137 1.95 -6.21 -3.50
C GLY A 137 0.44 -6.25 -3.25
N MET A 138 -0.33 -5.43 -3.98
CA MET A 138 -1.79 -5.36 -3.89
C MET A 138 -2.47 -6.65 -4.37
N VAL A 139 -2.02 -7.20 -5.50
CA VAL A 139 -2.53 -8.50 -6.00
C VAL A 139 -2.29 -9.59 -4.97
N ARG A 140 -1.08 -9.65 -4.40
CA ARG A 140 -0.74 -10.62 -3.36
C ARG A 140 -1.60 -10.43 -2.11
N LEU A 141 -1.77 -9.19 -1.66
CA LEU A 141 -2.60 -8.84 -0.50
C LEU A 141 -4.04 -9.39 -0.67
N GLU A 142 -4.67 -9.12 -1.82
CA GLU A 142 -6.03 -9.56 -2.10
C GLU A 142 -6.13 -11.08 -2.28
N ALA A 143 -5.17 -11.72 -2.96
CA ALA A 143 -5.16 -13.16 -3.13
C ALA A 143 -5.05 -13.88 -1.77
N MET A 144 -4.16 -13.41 -0.90
CA MET A 144 -3.99 -13.97 0.44
C MET A 144 -5.23 -13.79 1.32
N ARG A 145 -5.87 -12.61 1.25
CA ARG A 145 -7.14 -12.34 1.91
C ARG A 145 -8.23 -13.32 1.47
N ARG A 146 -8.43 -13.47 0.15
CA ARG A 146 -9.42 -14.39 -0.43
C ARG A 146 -9.16 -15.83 -0.02
N ASN A 147 -7.90 -16.29 -0.07
CA ASN A 147 -7.53 -17.65 0.33
C ASN A 147 -7.87 -17.92 1.80
N ARG A 148 -7.64 -16.95 2.70
CA ARG A 148 -7.99 -17.09 4.12
C ARG A 148 -9.50 -17.11 4.37
N LEU A 149 -10.25 -16.24 3.69
CA LEU A 149 -11.71 -16.24 3.79
C LEU A 149 -12.30 -17.54 3.24
N GLY A 150 -11.81 -18.03 2.10
CA GLY A 150 -12.25 -19.28 1.48
C GLY A 150 -11.90 -20.54 2.28
N ALA A 151 -10.69 -20.60 2.86
CA ALA A 151 -10.31 -21.72 3.74
C ALA A 151 -11.19 -21.79 4.99
N ARG A 152 -11.54 -20.63 5.57
CA ARG A 152 -12.44 -20.54 6.72
C ARG A 152 -13.88 -20.96 6.38
N HIS A 153 -14.39 -20.56 5.21
CA HIS A 153 -15.70 -21.02 4.72
C HIS A 153 -15.76 -22.54 4.58
N ARG A 154 -14.73 -23.14 3.99
CA ARG A 154 -14.65 -24.61 3.83
C ARG A 154 -14.65 -25.33 5.18
N ALA A 155 -13.86 -24.85 6.14
CA ALA A 155 -13.81 -25.42 7.47
C ALA A 155 -15.17 -25.38 8.20
N ASN A 156 -15.95 -24.31 8.01
CA ASN A 156 -17.29 -24.19 8.59
C ASN A 156 -18.35 -25.05 7.89
N SER A 157 -18.20 -25.32 6.58
CA SER A 157 -19.10 -26.19 5.82
C SER A 157 -18.88 -27.69 6.03
N THR A 158 -17.72 -28.07 6.57
CA THR A 158 -17.34 -29.47 6.86
C THR A 158 -17.30 -29.76 8.36
N GLY A 159 -17.96 -28.95 9.19
CA GLY A 159 -18.14 -29.24 10.61
C GLY A 159 -18.97 -30.52 10.82
N PRO A 160 -18.76 -31.22 11.95
CA PRO A 160 -19.36 -32.54 12.23
C PRO A 160 -20.89 -32.54 12.23
#